data_AF-A0A0F5FQB2-F1
#
_entry.id   AF-A0A0F5FQB2-F1
#
_cell.length_a   1.000
_cell.length_b   1.000
_cell.length_c   1.000
_cell.angle_alpha   90.00
_cell.angle_beta   90.00
_cell.angle_gamma   90.00
#
_symmetry.space_group_name_H-M   'P 1'
#
loop_
_entity.id
_entity.type
_entity.pdbx_description
1 polymer ?
#
loop_
_entity_poly.entity_id
_entity_poly.type
_entity_poly.pdbx_seq_one_letter_code
_entity_poly.pdbx_strand_id
1 'polypeptide(L)'
;MHSDVLRYGLLSGLRVLMLAALLAASLGTALAVGLVLARMGQLGTCQDGACELAAAVYVMPIGGVVLYYAALFALSRFARSRRSRTDA
;
A
#
# COMPACT_ATOMS: atom_id res chain seq x y z
N MET A 1 6.19 15.78 -32.03
CA MET A 1 5.62 16.78 -31.09
C MET A 1 4.32 16.30 -30.42
N HIS A 2 3.21 16.06 -31.14
CA HIS A 2 1.97 15.54 -30.49
C HIS A 2 2.14 14.12 -29.92
N SER A 3 2.89 13.26 -30.60
CA SER A 3 3.14 11.86 -30.20
C SER A 3 3.97 11.74 -28.92
N ASP A 4 4.84 12.72 -28.65
CA ASP A 4 5.73 12.74 -27.50
C ASP A 4 4.94 13.12 -26.24
N VAL A 5 4.10 14.15 -26.31
CA VAL A 5 3.22 14.58 -25.22
C VAL A 5 2.26 13.46 -24.81
N LEU A 6 1.71 12.72 -25.79
CA LEU A 6 0.84 11.58 -25.52
C LEU A 6 1.58 10.45 -24.79
N ARG A 7 2.81 10.13 -25.23
CA ARG A 7 3.67 9.12 -24.58
C ARG A 7 4.06 9.50 -23.16
N TYR A 8 4.42 10.77 -22.92
CA TYR A 8 4.74 11.27 -21.59
C TYR A 8 3.51 11.27 -20.67
N GLY A 9 2.33 11.66 -21.18
CA GLY A 9 1.08 11.57 -20.45
C GLY A 9 0.73 10.13 -20.05
N LEU A 10 0.90 9.18 -20.96
CA LEU A 10 0.63 7.75 -20.71
C LEU A 10 1.59 7.17 -19.66
N LEU A 11 2.89 7.47 -19.75
CA LEU A 11 3.89 7.02 -18.78
C LEU A 11 3.67 7.63 -17.39
N SER A 12 3.29 8.90 -17.34
CA SER A 12 2.94 9.58 -16.07
C SER A 12 1.70 8.95 -15.46
N GLY A 13 0.63 8.77 -16.25
CA GLY A 13 -0.60 8.12 -15.82
C GLY A 13 -0.38 6.70 -15.33
N LEU A 14 0.45 5.91 -16.02
CA LEU A 14 0.78 4.55 -15.61
C LEU A 14 1.48 4.53 -14.24
N ARG A 15 2.41 5.47 -13.99
CA ARG A 15 3.07 5.57 -12.68
C ARG A 15 2.10 5.93 -11.58
N VAL A 16 1.20 6.87 -11.83
CA VAL A 16 0.15 7.26 -10.87
C VAL A 16 -0.78 6.08 -10.58
N LEU A 17 -1.19 5.34 -11.62
CA LEU A 17 -2.02 4.15 -11.49
C LEU A 17 -1.31 3.07 -10.65
N MET A 18 0.00 2.87 -10.89
CA MET A 18 0.78 1.87 -10.16
C MET A 18 0.92 2.24 -8.68
N LEU A 19 1.12 3.52 -8.36
CA LEU A 19 1.14 4.03 -7.00
C LEU A 19 -0.23 3.88 -6.32
N ALA A 20 -1.31 4.22 -7.02
CA ALA A 20 -2.68 4.06 -6.52
C ALA A 20 -3.01 2.59 -6.24
N ALA A 21 -2.59 1.67 -7.11
CA ALA A 21 -2.76 0.24 -6.90
C ALA A 21 -1.95 -0.27 -5.70
N LEU A 22 -0.71 0.20 -5.53
CA LEU A 22 0.10 -0.12 -4.34
C LEU A 22 -0.56 0.37 -3.06
N LEU A 23 -1.10 1.59 -3.07
CA LEU A 23 -1.81 2.16 -1.95
C LEU A 23 -3.05 1.33 -1.60
N ALA A 24 -3.88 1.01 -2.60
CA ALA A 24 -5.07 0.17 -2.42
C ALA A 24 -4.71 -1.23 -1.88
N ALA A 25 -3.67 -1.86 -2.41
CA ALA A 25 -3.18 -3.16 -1.92
C ALA A 25 -2.66 -3.07 -0.48
N SER A 26 -1.94 -2.00 -0.11
CA SER A 26 -1.43 -1.78 1.25
C SER A 26 -2.57 -1.55 2.26
N LEU A 27 -3.60 -0.80 1.88
CA LEU A 27 -4.80 -0.59 2.69
C LEU A 27 -5.62 -1.88 2.83
N GLY A 28 -5.77 -2.64 1.73
CA GLY A 28 -6.48 -3.92 1.74
C GLY A 28 -5.79 -4.96 2.62
N THR A 29 -4.47 -5.07 2.54
CA THR A 29 -3.69 -5.98 3.40
C THR A 29 -3.71 -5.54 4.86
N ALA A 30 -3.60 -4.24 5.16
CA ALA A 30 -3.74 -3.73 6.52
C ALA A 30 -5.13 -4.02 7.12
N LEU A 31 -6.19 -3.86 6.33
CA LEU A 31 -7.56 -4.16 6.76
C LEU A 31 -7.75 -5.67 6.99
N ALA A 32 -7.25 -6.50 6.08
CA ALA A 32 -7.31 -7.95 6.23
C ALA A 32 -6.57 -8.43 7.49
N VAL A 33 -5.36 -7.91 7.74
CA VAL A 33 -4.60 -8.21 8.96
C VAL A 33 -5.33 -7.71 10.20
N GLY A 34 -5.88 -6.48 10.18
CA GLY A 34 -6.65 -5.92 11.29
C GLY A 34 -7.89 -6.75 11.64
N LEU A 35 -8.62 -7.25 10.63
CA LEU A 35 -9.76 -8.14 10.84
C LEU A 35 -9.35 -9.49 11.42
N VAL A 36 -8.23 -10.06 10.97
CA VAL A 36 -7.70 -11.32 11.53
C VAL A 36 -7.29 -11.12 12.98
N LEU A 37 -6.59 -10.04 13.33
CA LEU A 37 -6.25 -9.74 14.73
C LEU A 37 -7.49 -9.49 15.60
N ALA A 38 -8.51 -8.83 15.05
CA ALA A 38 -9.79 -8.62 15.74
C ALA A 38 -10.49 -9.96 16.03
N ARG A 39 -10.49 -10.88 15.06
CA ARG A 39 -11.06 -12.23 15.21
C ARG A 39 -10.29 -13.11 16.18
N MET A 40 -8.99 -12.89 16.34
CA MET A 40 -8.14 -13.57 17.33
C MET A 40 -8.32 -13.03 18.76
N GLY A 41 -9.20 -12.04 18.97
CA GLY A 41 -9.50 -11.50 20.31
C GLY A 41 -8.41 -10.60 20.90
N GLN A 42 -7.40 -10.21 20.12
CA GLN A 42 -6.32 -9.32 20.58
C GLN A 42 -6.76 -7.85 20.73
N LEU A 43 -7.94 -7.46 20.21
CA LEU A 43 -8.47 -6.10 20.32
C LEU A 43 -9.51 -5.92 21.45
N GLY A 44 -9.74 -6.93 22.29
CA GLY A 44 -10.70 -6.89 23.40
C GLY A 44 -12.03 -7.58 23.09
N THR A 45 -13.01 -7.43 23.99
CA THR A 45 -14.34 -8.07 23.86
C THR A 45 -15.13 -7.40 22.74
N CYS A 46 -15.29 -8.08 21.61
CA CYS A 46 -16.12 -7.65 20.49
C CYS A 46 -17.62 -7.77 20.81
N GLN A 47 -18.12 -6.96 21.73
CA GLN A 47 -19.55 -6.76 21.91
C GLN A 47 -20.00 -5.73 20.84
N ASP A 48 -21.02 -6.05 20.05
CA ASP A 48 -21.71 -5.13 19.12
C ASP A 48 -20.90 -4.56 17.92
N GLY A 49 -19.95 -5.31 17.36
CA GLY A 49 -19.27 -4.91 16.11
C GLY A 49 -18.23 -3.78 16.25
N ALA A 50 -17.99 -3.31 17.49
CA ALA A 50 -16.99 -2.29 17.81
C ALA A 50 -15.56 -2.68 17.37
N CYS A 51 -15.27 -3.99 17.30
CA CYS A 51 -13.99 -4.51 16.80
C CYS A 51 -13.74 -4.20 15.31
N GLU A 52 -14.76 -4.32 14.45
CA GLU A 52 -14.59 -4.02 13.03
C GLU A 52 -14.41 -2.51 12.82
N LEU A 53 -15.10 -1.70 13.64
CA LEU A 53 -14.96 -0.25 13.63
C LEU A 53 -13.57 0.20 14.10
N ALA A 54 -13.06 -0.35 15.20
CA ALA A 54 -11.73 -0.02 15.72
C ALA A 54 -10.61 -0.45 14.75
N ALA A 55 -10.75 -1.61 14.12
CA ALA A 55 -9.84 -2.07 13.08
C ALA A 55 -9.86 -1.14 11.85
N ALA A 56 -11.04 -0.71 11.41
CA ALA A 56 -11.18 0.20 10.27
C ALA A 56 -10.68 1.64 10.57
N VAL A 57 -10.86 2.13 11.80
CA VAL A 57 -10.54 3.52 12.15
C VAL A 57 -9.10 3.70 12.62
N TYR A 58 -8.52 2.73 13.34
CA TYR A 58 -7.16 2.85 13.87
C TYR A 58 -6.13 2.01 13.12
N VAL A 59 -6.46 0.74 12.86
CA VAL A 59 -5.50 -0.21 12.28
C VAL A 59 -5.34 0.00 10.78
N MET A 60 -6.43 0.26 10.06
CA MET A 60 -6.41 0.47 8.61
C MET A 60 -5.61 1.71 8.18
N PRO A 61 -5.80 2.93 8.73
CA PRO A 61 -5.04 4.09 8.28
C PRO A 61 -3.58 4.03 8.73
N ILE A 62 -3.30 3.66 9.98
CA ILE A 62 -1.93 3.63 10.49
C ILE A 62 -1.16 2.45 9.86
N GLY A 63 -1.74 1.26 9.89
CA GLY A 63 -1.16 0.05 9.30
C GLY A 63 -0.99 0.18 7.79
N GLY A 64 -1.99 0.73 7.09
CA GLY A 64 -1.94 0.98 5.65
C GLY A 64 -0.84 1.95 5.26
N VAL A 65 -0.68 3.06 5.98
CA VAL A 65 0.40 4.03 5.73
C VAL A 65 1.78 3.41 5.99
N VAL A 66 1.96 2.66 7.09
CA VAL A 66 3.24 2.00 7.39
C VAL A 66 3.60 0.96 6.32
N LEU A 67 2.62 0.13 5.91
CA LEU A 67 2.81 -0.85 4.83
C LEU A 67 3.13 -0.17 3.49
N TYR A 68 2.46 0.93 3.18
CA TYR A 68 2.72 1.72 1.99
C TYR A 68 4.16 2.28 1.97
N TYR A 69 4.62 2.85 3.09
CA TYR A 69 6.01 3.32 3.21
C TYR A 69 7.03 2.17 3.11
N ALA A 70 6.76 1.03 3.74
CA ALA A 70 7.62 -0.14 3.65
C ALA A 70 7.70 -0.68 2.21
N ALA A 71 6.58 -0.72 1.49
CA ALA A 71 6.51 -1.14 0.11
C ALA A 71 7.28 -0.17 -0.81
N LEU A 72 7.10 1.15 -0.64
CA LEU A 72 7.88 2.18 -1.35
C LEU A 72 9.37 2.05 -1.07
N PHE A 73 9.74 1.81 0.19
CA PHE A 73 11.14 1.63 0.57
C PHE A 73 11.75 0.40 -0.10
N ALA A 74 11.04 -0.74 -0.09
CA ALA A 74 11.46 -1.95 -0.78
C ALA A 74 11.56 -1.73 -2.30
N LEU A 75 10.59 -1.07 -2.91
CA LEU A 75 10.61 -0.75 -4.34
C LEU A 75 11.79 0.17 -4.69
N SER A 76 12.07 1.18 -3.86
CA SER A 76 13.19 2.09 -4.06
C SER A 76 14.54 1.36 -3.97
N ARG A 77 14.70 0.46 -2.99
CA ARG A 77 15.88 -0.41 -2.83
C ARG A 77 16.03 -1.33 -4.03
N PHE A 78 14.95 -1.96 -4.48
CA PHE A 78 14.96 -2.89 -5.59
C PHE A 78 15.27 -2.20 -6.92
N ALA A 79 14.68 -1.03 -7.17
CA ALA A 79 14.99 -0.20 -8.34
C ALA A 79 16.45 0.29 -8.33
N ARG A 80 16.97 0.67 -7.15
CA ARG A 80 18.38 1.07 -6.99
C ARG A 80 19.33 -0.11 -7.24
N SER A 81 19.00 -1.30 -6.75
CA SER A 81 19.77 -2.54 -6.95
C SER A 81 19.78 -3.00 -8.42
N ARG A 82 18.68 -2.82 -9.15
CA ARG A 82 18.63 -3.08 -10.60
C ARG A 82 19.55 -2.14 -11.38
N ARG A 83 19.63 -0.88 -10.97
CA ARG A 83 20.49 0.12 -11.62
C ARG A 83 21.97 -0.19 -11.41
N SER A 84 22.37 -0.57 -10.20
CA SER A 84 23.74 -1.02 -9.94
C SER A 84 24.14 -2.31 -10.66
N ARG A 85 23.18 -3.12 -11.10
CA ARG A 85 23.45 -4.34 -11.89
C ARG A 85 23.59 -4.07 -13.39
N THR A 86 23.23 -2.87 -13.86
CA THR A 86 23.37 -2.49 -15.27
C THR A 86 24.74 -1.85 -15.54
N ASP A 87 25.41 -1.37 -14.48
CA ASP A 87 26.74 -0.76 -14.53
C ASP A 87 27.89 -1.75 -14.19
N ALA A 88 27.60 -3.04 -14.04
CA ALA A 88 28.55 -4.12 -13.77
C ALA A 88 28.47 -5.18 -14.87
#